data_AF-A1SN43-F1
#
_entry.id   AF-A1SN43-F1
#
_cell.length_a   1.000
_cell.length_b   1.000
_cell.length_c   1.000
_cell.angle_alpha   90.00
_cell.angle_beta   90.00
_cell.angle_gamma   90.00
#
_symmetry.space_group_name_H-M   'P 1'
#
loop_
_entity.id
_entity.type
_entity.pdbx_description
1 polymer ?
#
loop_
_entity_poly.entity_id
_entity_poly.type
_entity_poly.pdbx_seq_one_letter_code
_entity_poly.pdbx_strand_id
1 'polypeptide(L)'
;MVNLVHDRFVVVEQFQRDGAYVVRVELPEVEVSVAGRYLVVRGASERGTFSRSLRLPDGAEPFGLRTVPLDGCVEIVIPLVVGR
;
A
#
# COMPACT_ATOMS: atom_id res chain seq x y z
N MET A 1 1.38 -6.20 13.72
CA MET A 1 0.84 -7.35 12.98
C MET A 1 1.18 -7.16 11.51
N VAL A 2 1.83 -8.14 10.88
CA VAL A 2 2.16 -8.10 9.44
C VAL A 2 1.17 -9.01 8.72
N ASN A 3 0.56 -8.52 7.65
CA ASN A 3 -0.34 -9.31 6.82
C ASN A 3 0.24 -9.41 5.41
N LEU A 4 0.63 -10.62 5.02
CA LEU A 4 1.26 -10.93 3.74
C LEU A 4 0.21 -11.46 2.77
N VAL A 5 0.10 -10.83 1.61
CA VAL A 5 -0.79 -11.26 0.54
C VAL A 5 0.05 -11.55 -0.69
N HIS A 6 0.05 -12.81 -1.12
CA HIS A 6 0.60 -13.20 -2.42
C HIS A 6 -0.48 -13.07 -3.49
N ASP A 7 -0.27 -12.16 -4.44
CA ASP A 7 -0.89 -12.27 -5.76
C ASP A 7 0.07 -13.07 -6.66
N ARG A 8 -0.41 -13.74 -7.72
CA ARG A 8 0.39 -14.73 -8.49
C ARG A 8 1.74 -14.22 -9.00
N PHE A 9 1.97 -12.91 -9.01
CA PHE A 9 3.15 -12.25 -9.54
C PHE A 9 3.72 -11.13 -8.66
N VAL A 10 3.05 -10.78 -7.56
CA VAL A 10 3.40 -9.60 -6.75
C VAL A 10 3.18 -9.89 -5.28
N VAL A 11 4.18 -9.59 -4.46
CA VAL A 11 4.09 -9.65 -3.01
C VAL A 11 3.62 -8.30 -2.47
N VAL A 12 2.59 -8.35 -1.63
CA VAL A 12 2.06 -7.19 -0.92
C VAL A 12 2.12 -7.44 0.58
N GLU A 13 2.87 -6.61 1.29
CA GLU A 13 2.97 -6.61 2.74
C GLU A 13 2.22 -5.43 3.33
N GLN A 14 1.45 -5.66 4.38
CA GLN A 14 0.76 -4.61 5.13
C GLN A 14 1.21 -4.64 6.59
N PHE A 15 1.63 -3.49 7.10
CA PHE A 15 2.05 -3.35 8.50
C PHE A 15 1.86 -1.91 9.00
N GLN A 16 2.07 -1.69 10.29
CA GLN A 16 2.10 -0.35 10.88
C GLN A 16 3.52 -0.04 11.33
N ARG A 17 4.00 1.17 11.06
CA ARG A 17 5.34 1.65 11.41
C ARG A 17 5.28 3.16 11.66
N ASP A 18 5.87 3.63 12.76
CA ASP A 18 6.02 5.05 13.09
C ASP A 18 4.73 5.89 12.96
N GLY A 19 3.60 5.37 13.45
CA GLY A 19 2.31 6.07 13.37
C GLY A 19 1.71 6.13 11.96
N ALA A 20 2.13 5.25 11.05
CA ALA A 20 1.57 5.12 9.71
C ALA A 20 1.15 3.68 9.43
N TYR A 21 0.14 3.53 8.58
CA TYR A 21 -0.16 2.29 7.88
C TYR A 21 0.70 2.24 6.60
N VAL A 22 1.48 1.17 6.47
CA VAL A 22 2.43 0.98 5.38
C VAL A 22 2.03 -0.23 4.56
N VAL A 23 1.99 -0.04 3.24
CA VAL A 23 1.83 -1.12 2.27
C VAL A 23 3.08 -1.17 1.41
N ARG A 24 3.83 -2.27 1.48
CA ARG A 24 4.97 -2.50 0.60
C ARG A 24 4.55 -3.43 -0.53
N VAL A 25 4.91 -3.06 -1.75
CA VAL A 25 4.61 -3.82 -2.96
C VAL A 25 5.92 -4.11 -3.69
N GLU A 26 6.21 -5.38 -3.94
CA GLU A 26 7.38 -5.83 -4.71
C GLU A 26 7.19 -5.59 -6.22
N LEU A 27 7.00 -4.32 -6.58
CA LEU A 27 7.02 -3.79 -7.93
C LEU A 27 7.77 -2.46 -7.93
N PRO A 28 8.55 -2.14 -8.98
CA PRO A 28 9.31 -0.89 -9.05
C PRO A 28 8.41 0.33 -9.23
N GLU A 29 7.26 0.17 -9.87
CA GLU A 29 6.32 1.25 -10.15
C GLU A 29 4.88 0.78 -9.90
N VAL A 30 4.12 1.62 -9.18
CA VAL A 30 2.70 1.39 -8.87
C VAL A 30 1.92 2.70 -8.98
N GLU A 31 0.69 2.60 -9.43
CA GLU A 31 -0.32 3.64 -9.33
C GLU A 31 -1.15 3.41 -8.06
N VAL A 32 -1.41 4.46 -7.31
CA VAL A 32 -2.16 4.40 -6.05
C VAL A 32 -3.32 5.38 -6.08
N SER A 33 -4.49 4.91 -5.67
CA SER A 33 -5.66 5.77 -5.49
C SER A 33 -6.46 5.36 -4.26
N VAL A 34 -7.34 6.25 -3.80
CA VAL A 34 -8.19 6.00 -2.63
C VAL A 34 -9.64 6.05 -3.09
N ALA A 35 -10.40 5.01 -2.77
CA ALA A 35 -11.82 4.90 -3.04
C ALA A 35 -12.57 4.65 -1.72
N GLY A 36 -13.06 5.73 -1.10
CA GLY A 36 -13.70 5.66 0.22
C GLY A 36 -12.72 5.19 1.30
N ARG A 37 -12.97 4.01 1.88
CA ARG A 37 -12.11 3.39 2.90
C ARG A 37 -11.13 2.36 2.34
N TYR A 38 -10.87 2.38 1.04
CA TYR A 38 -9.97 1.44 0.39
C TYR A 38 -8.83 2.16 -0.30
N LEU A 39 -7.62 1.68 -0.07
CA LEU A 39 -6.45 1.94 -0.91
C LEU A 39 -6.51 0.99 -2.10
N VAL A 40 -6.48 1.53 -3.30
CA VAL A 40 -6.39 0.77 -4.54
C VAL A 40 -4.97 0.92 -5.07
N VAL A 41 -4.27 -0.20 -5.22
CA VAL A 41 -2.91 -0.26 -5.75
C VAL A 41 -2.94 -1.00 -7.08
N ARG A 42 -2.41 -0.37 -8.12
CA ARG A 42 -2.29 -0.95 -9.46
C ARG A 42 -0.84 -0.93 -9.89
N GLY A 43 -0.46 -1.89 -10.70
CA GLY A 43 0.90 -1.95 -11.25
C GLY A 43 0.93 -2.82 -12.50
N ALA A 44 2.06 -2.78 -13.19
CA ALA A 44 2.33 -3.64 -14.33
C ALA A 44 3.73 -4.24 -14.19
N SER A 45 3.87 -5.47 -14.65
CA SER A 45 5.13 -6.19 -14.77
C SER A 45 5.18 -6.89 -16.12
N GLU A 46 6.33 -7.45 -16.47
CA GLU A 46 6.47 -8.32 -17.66
C GLU A 46 5.51 -9.52 -17.64
N ARG A 47 5.02 -9.91 -16.46
CA ARG A 47 4.11 -11.05 -16.27
C ARG A 47 2.63 -10.67 -16.32
N GLY A 48 2.31 -9.38 -16.46
CA GLY A 48 0.94 -8.88 -16.54
C GLY A 48 0.65 -7.71 -15.61
N THR A 49 -0.62 -7.31 -15.55
CA THR A 49 -1.11 -6.24 -14.69
C THR A 49 -1.57 -6.76 -13.33
N PHE A 50 -1.43 -5.91 -12.33
CA PHE A 50 -1.81 -6.15 -10.95
C PHE A 50 -2.77 -5.05 -10.49
N SER A 51 -3.82 -5.43 -9.75
CA SER A 51 -4.73 -4.49 -9.11
C SER A 51 -5.26 -5.08 -7.82
N ARG A 52 -5.11 -4.35 -6.71
CA ARG A 52 -5.53 -4.80 -5.37
C ARG A 52 -6.21 -3.67 -4.62
N SER A 53 -7.31 -4.01 -3.95
CA SER A 53 -7.98 -3.12 -3.01
C SER A 53 -7.70 -3.58 -1.59
N LEU A 54 -7.18 -2.68 -0.76
CA LEU A 54 -6.82 -2.90 0.63
C LEU A 54 -7.68 -2.01 1.51
N ARG A 55 -8.32 -2.57 2.53
CA ARG A 55 -9.14 -1.78 3.45
C ARG A 55 -8.22 -0.97 4.36
N LEU A 56 -8.41 0.35 4.36
CA LEU A 56 -7.70 1.24 5.26
C LEU A 56 -8.15 0.98 6.71
N PRO A 57 -7.20 0.94 7.67
CA PRO A 57 -7.55 0.89 9.08
C PRO A 57 -8.25 2.19 9.52
N ASP A 58 -8.97 2.14 10.63
CA ASP A 58 -9.52 3.35 11.24
C ASP A 58 -8.38 4.31 11.63
N GLY A 59 -8.61 5.61 11.45
CA GLY A 59 -7.62 6.66 11.68
C GLY A 59 -6.65 6.91 10.52
N ALA A 60 -6.68 6.13 9.43
CA ALA A 60 -5.87 6.43 8.25
C ALA A 60 -6.26 7.77 7.60
N GLU A 61 -5.27 8.62 7.30
CA GLU A 61 -5.42 9.89 6.60
C GLU A 61 -5.01 9.75 5.12
N PRO A 62 -5.96 9.51 4.20
CA PRO A 62 -5.62 9.23 2.82
C PRO A 62 -5.04 10.46 2.09
N PHE A 63 -5.32 11.67 2.57
CA PHE A 63 -4.74 12.91 2.05
C PHE A 63 -3.25 13.07 2.40
N GLY A 64 -2.76 12.39 3.43
CA GLY A 64 -1.35 12.34 3.80
C GLY A 64 -0.57 11.22 3.12
N LEU A 65 -1.20 10.50 2.18
CA LEU A 65 -0.58 9.38 1.47
C LEU A 65 0.64 9.86 0.67
N ARG A 66 1.72 9.08 0.77
CA ARG A 66 2.91 9.24 -0.08
C ARG A 66 3.46 7.88 -0.50
N THR A 67 4.15 7.86 -1.64
CA THR A 67 4.90 6.69 -2.11
C THR A 67 6.40 6.94 -1.92
N VAL A 68 7.11 5.90 -1.52
CA VAL A 68 8.56 5.89 -1.35
C VAL A 68 9.12 4.76 -2.22
N PRO A 69 9.80 5.09 -3.33
CA PRO A 69 10.46 4.07 -4.13
C PRO A 69 11.66 3.51 -3.36
N LEU A 70 11.83 2.20 -3.45
CA LEU A 70 12.96 1.43 -2.93
C LEU A 70 13.47 0.50 -4.04
N ASP A 71 14.63 -0.13 -3.82
CA ASP A 71 15.19 -1.05 -4.81
C ASP A 71 14.26 -2.26 -5.01
N GLY A 72 13.59 -2.29 -6.17
CA GLY A 72 12.67 -3.36 -6.58
C GLY A 72 11.28 -3.33 -5.92
N CYS A 73 10.97 -2.36 -5.08
CA CYS A 73 9.67 -2.24 -4.43
C CYS A 73 9.25 -0.78 -4.17
N VAL A 74 7.96 -0.57 -3.87
CA VAL A 74 7.43 0.73 -3.44
C VAL A 74 6.77 0.57 -2.07
N GLU A 75 7.10 1.46 -1.14
CA GLU A 75 6.34 1.63 0.10
C GLU A 75 5.30 2.74 -0.06
N ILE A 76 4.05 2.42 0.23
CA ILE A 76 2.92 3.35 0.30
C ILE A 76 2.69 3.63 1.77
N VAL A 77 2.88 4.88 2.18
CA VAL A 77 2.83 5.31 3.58
C VAL A 77 1.60 6.20 3.76
N ILE A 78 0.71 5.80 4.65
CA ILE A 78 -0.52 6.52 4.98
C ILE A 78 -0.49 6.85 6.48
N PRO A 79 -0.41 8.13 6.87
CA PRO A 79 -0.42 8.52 8.27
C PRO A 79 -1.67 8.00 9.00
N LEU A 80 -1.50 7.66 10.28
CA LEU A 80 -2.60 7.33 11.18
C LEU A 80 -2.77 8.48 12.18
N VAL A 81 -3.97 9.05 12.25
CA VAL A 81 -4.35 9.87 13.40
C VAL A 81 -4.72 8.93 14.53
N VAL A 82 -3.91 8.93 15.57
CA VAL A 82 -4.37 8.41 16.86
C VAL A 82 -5.29 9.48 17.43
N GLY A 83 -6.58 9.16 17.55
CA GLY A 83 -7.60 10.10 18.02
C GLY A 83 -7.16 10.79 19.32
N ARG A 84 -7.33 12.12 19.35
CA ARG A 84 -7.25 12.94 20.56
C ARG A 84 -8.37 12.59 21.54
#